data_AF-A0A2T2R784-F1
#
_entry.id   AF-A0A2T2R784-F1
#
_cell.length_a   1.000
_cell.length_b   1.000
_cell.length_c   1.000
_cell.angle_alpha   90.00
_cell.angle_beta   90.00
_cell.angle_gamma   90.00
#
_symmetry.space_group_name_H-M   'P 1'
#
loop_
_entity.id
_entity.type
_entity.pdbx_description
1 polymer ?
#
loop_
_entity_poly.entity_id
_entity_poly.type
_entity_poly.pdbx_seq_one_letter_code
_entity_poly.pdbx_strand_id
1 'polypeptide(L)'
;MLEQFASDNYSGICPEAMEYLMRANQRNALAYGDDEWTQQAADYFRDLFETDCDIFFVFNGTAANSLSLASLCQSYHSVICHEFAHIETDECGAPELASHGSKLLLGQGIHGKLTPESIGTIVNKKTDIHYPKPRVISLLMFSRQVNNVFVKMPERVINTLRTKDWHFYTFIGGSGVRLACSWDTTQARIDELINDIKDAIVGS
;
A
#
# COMPACT_ATOMS: atom_id res chain seq x y z
N MET A 1 -8.82 22.12 -8.83
CA MET A 1 -8.00 21.18 -8.06
C MET A 1 -8.69 19.83 -8.21
N LEU A 2 -7.99 18.73 -8.47
CA LEU A 2 -8.64 17.44 -8.73
C LEU A 2 -9.45 17.02 -7.49
N GLU A 3 -10.74 16.85 -7.68
CA GLU A 3 -11.72 16.56 -6.63
C GLU A 3 -11.81 15.04 -6.41
N GLN A 4 -11.00 14.47 -5.50
CA GLN A 4 -10.79 13.01 -5.45
C GLN A 4 -10.89 12.37 -4.06
N PHE A 5 -11.46 11.17 -4.05
CA PHE A 5 -11.39 10.16 -3.00
C PHE A 5 -11.08 8.79 -3.64
N ALA A 6 -10.17 8.74 -4.61
CA ALA A 6 -9.82 7.52 -5.33
C ALA A 6 -8.59 6.84 -4.71
N SER A 7 -7.54 7.62 -4.46
CA SER A 7 -6.24 7.12 -4.00
C SER A 7 -5.50 8.21 -3.23
N ASP A 8 -4.85 7.84 -2.14
CA ASP A 8 -3.90 8.69 -1.40
C ASP A 8 -2.63 8.97 -2.23
N ASN A 9 -2.27 8.10 -3.16
CA ASN A 9 -1.15 8.30 -4.09
C ASN A 9 -1.38 9.44 -5.12
N TYR A 10 -2.56 10.07 -5.12
CA TYR A 10 -2.84 11.24 -5.99
C TYR A 10 -2.47 12.55 -5.33
N SER A 11 -2.22 12.55 -4.01
CA SER A 11 -1.89 13.77 -3.28
C SER A 11 -0.47 14.23 -3.57
N GLY A 12 -0.30 15.55 -3.49
CA GLY A 12 1.02 16.17 -3.60
C GLY A 12 1.90 15.92 -2.39
N ILE A 13 3.10 16.52 -2.43
CA ILE A 13 4.06 16.49 -1.32
C ILE A 13 3.56 17.40 -0.19
N CYS A 14 3.64 16.95 1.07
CA CYS A 14 3.27 17.79 2.21
C CYS A 14 4.22 18.98 2.39
N PRO A 15 3.79 20.10 2.98
CA PRO A 15 4.60 21.31 3.11
C PRO A 15 5.94 21.06 3.81
N GLU A 16 5.94 20.23 4.86
CA GLU A 16 7.13 19.88 5.63
C GLU A 16 8.14 19.13 4.75
N ALA A 17 7.69 18.11 4.00
CA ALA A 17 8.57 17.38 3.08
C ALA A 17 9.10 18.28 1.96
N MET A 18 8.27 19.17 1.42
CA MET A 18 8.70 20.15 0.41
C MET A 18 9.76 21.11 0.96
N GLU A 19 9.59 21.58 2.20
CA GLU A 19 10.56 22.44 2.85
C GLU A 19 11.92 21.75 2.99
N TYR A 20 11.95 20.49 3.42
CA TYR A 20 13.19 19.72 3.52
C TYR A 20 13.86 19.50 2.14
N LEU A 21 13.07 19.20 1.10
CA LEU A 21 13.61 19.10 -0.27
C LEU A 21 14.23 20.43 -0.73
N MET A 22 13.57 21.56 -0.44
CA MET A 22 14.10 22.88 -0.78
C MET A 22 15.38 23.23 -0.03
N ARG A 23 15.52 22.77 1.23
CA ARG A 23 16.75 22.92 2.03
C ARG A 23 17.89 22.06 1.47
N ALA A 24 17.61 20.81 1.12
CA ALA A 24 18.60 19.90 0.52
C ALA A 24 19.10 20.42 -0.84
N ASN A 25 18.23 21.10 -1.60
CA ASN A 25 18.56 21.67 -2.91
C ASN A 25 19.47 22.93 -2.86
N GLN A 26 19.94 23.36 -1.69
CA GLN A 26 20.76 24.58 -1.58
C GLN A 26 22.25 24.35 -1.85
N ARG A 27 22.72 23.10 -1.85
CA ARG A 27 24.15 22.75 -1.96
C ARG A 27 24.36 21.46 -2.73
N ASN A 28 25.59 21.25 -3.20
CA ASN A 28 26.01 19.97 -3.75
C ASN A 28 26.17 18.95 -2.61
N ALA A 29 25.80 17.70 -2.90
CA ALA A 29 25.97 16.56 -2.01
C ALA A 29 26.58 15.39 -2.78
N LEU A 30 27.19 14.45 -2.06
CA LEU A 30 27.66 13.20 -2.64
C LEU A 30 26.46 12.34 -3.06
N ALA A 31 26.69 11.43 -4.00
CA ALA A 31 25.64 10.58 -4.55
C ALA A 31 25.54 9.24 -3.82
N TYR A 32 24.50 8.47 -4.15
CA TYR A 32 24.32 7.07 -3.71
C TYR A 32 24.27 6.87 -2.19
N GLY A 33 23.73 7.85 -1.46
CA GLY A 33 23.47 7.78 -0.02
C GLY A 33 24.65 8.19 0.87
N ASP A 34 25.78 8.60 0.28
CA ASP A 34 26.96 9.09 1.03
C ASP A 34 26.84 10.58 1.40
N ASP A 35 25.62 11.06 1.60
CA ASP A 35 25.30 12.45 1.89
C ASP A 35 24.73 12.65 3.30
N GLU A 36 24.81 13.90 3.78
CA GLU A 36 24.38 14.26 5.13
C GLU A 36 22.87 14.05 5.35
N TRP A 37 22.03 14.17 4.32
CA TRP A 37 20.58 14.04 4.44
C TRP A 37 20.17 12.58 4.61
N THR A 38 20.81 11.70 3.83
CA THR A 38 20.64 10.25 3.95
C THR A 38 21.04 9.78 5.35
N GLN A 39 22.20 10.23 5.85
CA GLN A 39 22.66 9.88 7.20
C GLN A 39 21.70 10.40 8.27
N GLN A 40 21.29 11.67 8.22
CA GLN A 40 20.36 12.25 9.19
C GLN A 40 19.01 11.52 9.21
N ALA A 41 18.47 11.15 8.05
CA ALA A 41 17.23 10.40 7.96
C ALA A 41 17.38 8.99 8.54
N ALA A 42 18.49 8.31 8.27
CA ALA A 42 18.79 7.00 8.83
C ALA A 42 18.95 7.05 10.36
N ASP A 43 19.65 8.06 10.89
CA ASP A 43 19.82 8.29 12.33
C ASP A 43 18.47 8.49 13.02
N TYR A 44 17.59 9.31 12.42
CA TYR A 44 16.25 9.52 12.94
C TYR A 44 15.44 8.22 13.02
N PHE A 45 15.55 7.32 12.02
CA PHE A 45 14.88 6.02 12.10
C PHE A 45 15.47 5.14 13.20
N ARG A 46 16.80 5.11 13.37
CA ARG A 46 17.46 4.34 14.43
C ARG A 46 17.04 4.82 15.83
N ASP A 47 16.96 6.13 16.01
CA ASP A 47 16.45 6.73 17.24
C ASP A 47 14.97 6.41 17.46
N LEU A 48 14.12 6.58 16.44
CA LEU A 48 12.68 6.32 16.51
C LEU A 48 12.36 4.86 16.85
N PHE A 49 13.10 3.92 16.27
CA PHE A 49 12.93 2.49 16.52
C PHE A 49 13.75 1.98 17.71
N GLU A 50 14.53 2.86 18.36
CA GLU A 50 15.41 2.54 19.49
C GLU A 50 16.34 1.34 19.19
N THR A 51 16.84 1.26 17.96
CA THR A 51 17.61 0.11 17.48
C THR A 51 18.62 0.52 16.41
N ASP A 52 19.77 -0.15 16.40
CA ASP A 52 20.80 0.05 15.38
C ASP A 52 20.47 -0.79 14.15
N CYS A 53 19.52 -0.29 13.34
CA CYS A 53 19.10 -0.95 12.10
C CYS A 53 19.79 -0.37 10.86
N ASP A 54 20.03 -1.24 9.87
CA ASP A 54 20.42 -0.81 8.54
C ASP A 54 19.21 -0.20 7.82
N ILE A 55 19.39 1.00 7.25
CA ILE A 55 18.35 1.74 6.53
C ILE A 55 18.70 1.82 5.05
N PHE A 56 17.75 1.40 4.20
CA PHE A 56 17.87 1.47 2.75
C PHE A 56 16.69 2.25 2.18
N PHE A 57 16.99 3.29 1.39
CA PHE A 57 15.97 4.10 0.71
C PHE A 57 15.73 3.54 -0.70
N VAL A 58 14.46 3.35 -1.03
CA VAL A 58 14.01 2.85 -2.34
C VAL A 58 12.87 3.71 -2.86
N PHE A 59 12.66 3.71 -4.17
CA PHE A 59 11.75 4.63 -4.83
C PHE A 59 10.26 4.40 -4.52
N ASN A 60 9.84 3.16 -4.29
CA ASN A 60 8.43 2.85 -4.06
C ASN A 60 8.24 1.57 -3.21
N GLY A 61 6.98 1.34 -2.80
CA GLY A 61 6.60 0.17 -2.00
C GLY A 61 6.84 -1.17 -2.71
N THR A 62 6.60 -1.25 -4.02
CA THR A 62 6.85 -2.48 -4.80
C THR A 62 8.31 -2.90 -4.76
N ALA A 63 9.24 -1.96 -4.95
CA ALA A 63 10.68 -2.23 -4.84
C ALA A 63 11.07 -2.61 -3.41
N ALA A 64 10.52 -1.93 -2.40
CA ALA A 64 10.77 -2.24 -0.99
C ALA A 64 10.36 -3.69 -0.66
N ASN A 65 9.14 -4.07 -1.02
CA ASN A 65 8.61 -5.42 -0.79
C ASN A 65 9.44 -6.47 -1.55
N SER A 66 9.67 -6.24 -2.84
CA SER A 66 10.37 -7.18 -3.71
C SER A 66 11.81 -7.43 -3.28
N LEU A 67 12.57 -6.37 -2.94
CA LEU A 67 13.95 -6.48 -2.47
C LEU A 67 14.03 -7.13 -1.10
N SER A 68 13.11 -6.81 -0.19
CA SER A 68 13.04 -7.43 1.14
C SER A 68 12.75 -8.93 1.03
N LEU A 69 11.82 -9.34 0.15
CA LEU A 69 11.53 -10.76 -0.06
C LEU A 69 12.69 -11.49 -0.75
N ALA A 70 13.33 -10.86 -1.72
CA ALA A 70 14.48 -11.41 -2.43
C ALA A 70 15.70 -11.61 -1.50
N SER A 71 15.90 -10.77 -0.48
CA SER A 71 16.98 -10.93 0.49
C SER A 71 16.72 -12.04 1.51
N LEU A 72 15.45 -12.35 1.78
CA LEU A 72 15.03 -13.38 2.74
C LEU A 72 14.83 -14.76 2.11
N CYS A 73 14.69 -14.84 0.79
CA CYS A 73 14.42 -16.07 0.04
C CYS A 73 15.54 -16.41 -0.96
N GLN A 74 15.59 -17.69 -1.32
CA GLN A 74 16.32 -18.17 -2.49
C GLN A 74 15.28 -18.54 -3.55
N SER A 75 15.64 -18.61 -4.83
CA SER A 75 14.67 -18.89 -5.91
C SER A 75 13.86 -20.18 -5.73
N TYR A 76 14.41 -21.17 -5.03
CA TYR A 76 13.74 -22.45 -4.69
C TYR A 76 12.99 -22.42 -3.35
N HIS A 77 12.89 -21.27 -2.70
CA HIS A 77 12.02 -21.04 -1.56
C HIS A 77 10.68 -20.46 -2.03
N SER A 78 9.72 -20.43 -1.09
CA SER A 78 8.43 -19.79 -1.28
C SER A 78 8.11 -18.80 -0.16
N VAL A 79 7.26 -17.82 -0.51
CA VAL A 79 6.73 -16.81 0.39
C VAL A 79 5.24 -17.08 0.58
N ILE A 80 4.79 -17.20 1.83
CA ILE A 80 3.36 -17.31 2.14
C ILE A 80 2.78 -15.91 2.29
N CYS A 81 1.68 -15.62 1.61
CA CYS A 81 0.97 -14.36 1.70
C CYS A 81 -0.55 -14.57 1.59
N HIS A 82 -1.34 -13.54 1.91
CA HIS A 82 -2.79 -13.60 1.70
C HIS A 82 -3.13 -13.46 0.21
N GLU A 83 -4.20 -14.09 -0.26
CA GLU A 83 -4.70 -13.98 -1.66
C GLU A 83 -5.08 -12.55 -2.13
N PHE A 84 -5.09 -11.58 -1.20
CA PHE A 84 -5.38 -10.16 -1.47
C PHE A 84 -4.21 -9.27 -1.03
N ALA A 85 -3.03 -9.84 -0.85
CA ALA A 85 -1.84 -9.09 -0.51
C ALA A 85 -1.36 -8.30 -1.73
N HIS A 86 -0.87 -7.07 -1.51
CA HIS A 86 -0.38 -6.19 -2.57
C HIS A 86 0.70 -6.87 -3.44
N ILE A 87 1.59 -7.64 -2.80
CA ILE A 87 2.65 -8.42 -3.48
C ILE A 87 2.12 -9.47 -4.47
N GLU A 88 0.87 -9.93 -4.29
CA GLU A 88 0.19 -10.85 -5.21
C GLU A 88 -0.62 -10.07 -6.26
N THR A 89 -1.38 -9.06 -5.86
CA THR A 89 -2.42 -8.47 -6.71
C THR A 89 -2.00 -7.22 -7.48
N ASP A 90 -1.05 -6.43 -6.97
CA ASP A 90 -0.81 -5.05 -7.42
C ASP A 90 0.67 -4.74 -7.67
N GLU A 91 1.53 -5.76 -7.70
CA GLU A 91 2.97 -5.62 -7.97
C GLU A 91 3.43 -6.25 -9.28
N CYS A 92 2.50 -6.71 -10.12
CA CYS A 92 2.78 -7.24 -11.46
C CYS A 92 3.87 -8.35 -11.48
N GLY A 93 3.92 -9.18 -10.43
CA GLY A 93 4.92 -10.24 -10.29
C GLY A 93 6.36 -9.75 -10.01
N ALA A 94 6.51 -8.51 -9.54
CA ALA A 94 7.82 -7.97 -9.16
C ALA A 94 8.54 -8.79 -8.07
N PRO A 95 7.86 -9.35 -7.04
CA PRO A 95 8.51 -10.20 -6.05
C PRO A 95 9.12 -11.46 -6.66
N GLU A 96 8.42 -12.15 -7.55
CA GLU A 96 8.92 -13.33 -8.25
C GLU A 96 10.11 -12.99 -9.14
N LEU A 97 10.05 -11.85 -9.84
CA LEU A 97 11.16 -11.37 -10.67
C LEU A 97 12.41 -11.10 -9.82
N ALA A 98 12.29 -10.28 -8.77
CA ALA A 98 13.42 -9.87 -7.93
C ALA A 98 14.05 -11.05 -7.17
N SER A 99 13.22 -12.00 -6.74
CA SER A 99 13.66 -13.21 -6.03
C SER A 99 14.13 -14.34 -6.96
N HIS A 100 14.20 -14.07 -8.28
CA HIS A 100 14.61 -15.03 -9.31
C HIS A 100 13.75 -16.30 -9.32
N GLY A 101 12.46 -16.20 -8.98
CA GLY A 101 11.49 -17.27 -9.10
C GLY A 101 10.95 -17.84 -7.78
N SER A 102 11.12 -17.15 -6.64
CA SER A 102 10.48 -17.60 -5.40
C SER A 102 8.97 -17.56 -5.56
N LYS A 103 8.30 -18.67 -5.29
CA LYS A 103 6.85 -18.78 -5.53
C LYS A 103 6.03 -18.16 -4.39
N LEU A 104 4.99 -17.41 -4.72
CA LEU A 104 3.96 -17.01 -3.76
C LEU A 104 2.99 -18.17 -3.46
N LEU A 105 2.76 -18.45 -2.19
CA LEU A 105 1.82 -19.45 -1.71
C LEU A 105 0.67 -18.75 -0.97
N LEU A 106 -0.50 -18.81 -1.58
CA LEU A 106 -1.66 -18.05 -1.13
C LEU A 106 -2.37 -18.76 0.02
N GLY A 107 -2.49 -18.05 1.12
CA GLY A 107 -3.36 -18.40 2.25
C GLY A 107 -4.55 -17.48 2.36
N GLN A 108 -5.45 -17.87 3.25
CA GLN A 108 -6.76 -17.26 3.42
C GLN A 108 -7.00 -16.86 4.88
N GLY A 109 -7.93 -15.92 5.04
CA GLY A 109 -8.54 -15.63 6.32
C GLY A 109 -9.37 -14.35 6.29
N ILE A 110 -9.99 -14.05 7.43
CA ILE A 110 -11.00 -13.00 7.52
C ILE A 110 -10.30 -11.64 7.49
N HIS A 111 -10.89 -10.70 6.76
CA HIS A 111 -10.36 -9.34 6.57
C HIS A 111 -8.90 -9.36 6.09
N GLY A 112 -8.53 -10.19 5.12
CA GLY A 112 -7.18 -10.18 4.54
C GLY A 112 -6.05 -10.51 5.52
N LYS A 113 -6.35 -11.19 6.62
CA LYS A 113 -5.36 -11.68 7.60
C LYS A 113 -5.24 -13.18 7.46
N LEU A 114 -4.03 -13.70 7.33
CA LEU A 114 -3.78 -15.13 7.31
C LEU A 114 -4.20 -15.76 8.65
N THR A 115 -4.89 -16.90 8.61
CA THR A 115 -5.13 -17.71 9.81
C THR A 115 -3.96 -18.66 10.07
N PRO A 116 -3.64 -18.99 11.33
CA PRO A 116 -2.66 -20.02 11.64
C PRO A 116 -2.96 -21.37 10.98
N GLU A 117 -4.25 -21.73 10.86
CA GLU A 117 -4.71 -22.95 10.19
C GLU A 117 -4.40 -22.92 8.69
N SER A 118 -4.62 -21.78 8.02
CA SER A 118 -4.29 -21.63 6.60
C SER A 118 -2.77 -21.74 6.37
N ILE A 119 -1.97 -21.08 7.21
CA ILE A 119 -0.50 -21.19 7.17
C ILE A 119 -0.07 -22.64 7.39
N GLY A 120 -0.61 -23.30 8.43
CA GLY A 120 -0.30 -24.69 8.75
C GLY A 120 -0.66 -25.65 7.62
N THR A 121 -1.80 -25.42 6.95
CA THR A 121 -2.18 -26.19 5.76
C THR A 121 -1.15 -26.02 4.64
N ILE A 122 -0.72 -24.80 4.35
CA ILE A 122 0.24 -24.51 3.26
C ILE A 122 1.59 -25.13 3.55
N VAL A 123 2.10 -24.95 4.77
CA VAL A 123 3.41 -25.49 5.19
C VAL A 123 3.44 -27.02 5.12
N ASN A 124 2.34 -27.68 5.49
CA ASN A 124 2.27 -29.15 5.53
C ASN A 124 1.81 -29.80 4.21
N LYS A 125 1.26 -29.05 3.25
CA LYS A 125 0.64 -29.62 2.05
C LYS A 125 1.63 -30.40 1.19
N LYS A 126 2.83 -29.83 0.99
CA LYS A 126 3.81 -30.33 0.01
C LYS A 126 5.23 -30.05 0.49
N THR A 127 5.77 -31.00 1.26
CA THR A 127 7.08 -30.89 1.92
C THR A 127 8.20 -31.60 1.17
N ASP A 128 7.91 -32.21 0.01
CA ASP A 128 8.89 -32.91 -0.81
C ASP A 128 9.68 -31.97 -1.73
N ILE A 129 10.72 -32.50 -2.37
CA ILE A 129 11.67 -31.74 -3.20
C ILE A 129 11.05 -31.12 -4.46
N HIS A 130 9.84 -31.52 -4.86
CA HIS A 130 9.17 -31.00 -6.05
C HIS A 130 8.49 -29.65 -5.80
N TYR A 131 8.50 -29.16 -4.56
CA TYR A 131 7.85 -27.91 -4.17
C TYR A 131 8.83 -26.96 -3.47
N PRO A 132 8.78 -25.66 -3.79
CA PRO A 132 9.61 -24.67 -3.12
C PRO A 132 9.27 -24.60 -1.63
N LYS A 133 10.28 -24.70 -0.77
CA LYS A 133 10.08 -24.74 0.69
C LYS A 133 9.66 -23.37 1.22
N PRO A 134 8.58 -23.28 2.01
CA PRO A 134 8.18 -22.01 2.64
C PRO A 134 9.29 -21.49 3.56
N ARG A 135 9.71 -20.24 3.34
CA ARG A 135 10.79 -19.60 4.11
C ARG A 135 10.33 -18.32 4.81
N VAL A 136 9.42 -17.58 4.18
CA VAL A 136 8.95 -16.28 4.65
C VAL A 136 7.43 -16.28 4.69
N ILE A 137 6.87 -15.60 5.70
CA ILE A 137 5.45 -15.26 5.77
C ILE A 137 5.35 -13.74 5.69
N SER A 138 4.72 -13.23 4.64
CA SER A 138 4.43 -11.80 4.50
C SER A 138 3.09 -11.50 5.17
N LEU A 139 3.15 -10.69 6.24
CA LEU A 139 1.99 -10.31 7.05
C LEU A 139 1.77 -8.81 6.99
N LEU A 140 0.51 -8.41 7.09
CA LEU A 140 0.16 -7.03 7.42
C LEU A 140 0.30 -6.86 8.94
N MET A 141 1.32 -6.09 9.37
CA MET A 141 1.70 -5.96 10.78
C MET A 141 0.71 -5.14 11.62
N PHE A 142 0.00 -4.20 11.01
CA PHE A 142 -0.94 -3.33 11.72
C PHE A 142 -2.39 -3.62 11.34
N SER A 143 -3.30 -3.43 12.30
CA SER A 143 -4.72 -3.26 11.99
C SER A 143 -4.83 -2.15 10.95
N ARG A 144 -5.48 -2.42 9.82
CA ARG A 144 -5.63 -1.40 8.77
C ARG A 144 -6.37 -0.20 9.37
N GLN A 145 -5.66 0.89 9.64
CA GLN A 145 -6.27 2.21 9.67
C GLN A 145 -6.68 2.46 8.24
N VAL A 146 -7.92 2.09 7.91
CA VAL A 146 -8.43 2.27 6.57
C VAL A 146 -8.68 3.75 6.39
N ASN A 147 -7.85 4.39 5.58
CA ASN A 147 -8.19 5.64 4.92
C ASN A 147 -9.29 5.44 3.86
N ASN A 148 -9.74 4.19 3.66
CA ASN A 148 -10.75 3.83 2.69
C ASN A 148 -12.10 3.51 3.36
N VAL A 149 -13.19 4.09 2.84
CA VAL A 149 -14.58 3.76 3.20
C VAL A 149 -15.26 3.13 1.99
N PHE A 150 -15.98 2.04 2.25
CA PHE A 150 -16.75 1.32 1.23
C PHE A 150 -18.23 1.59 1.43
N VAL A 151 -18.87 2.17 0.42
CA VAL A 151 -20.29 2.57 0.48
C VAL A 151 -21.02 1.98 -0.70
N LYS A 152 -22.25 1.51 -0.48
CA LYS A 152 -23.16 1.17 -1.57
C LYS A 152 -23.94 2.42 -1.96
N MET A 153 -23.81 2.87 -3.20
CA MET A 153 -24.49 4.04 -3.73
C MET A 153 -25.28 3.69 -5.00
N PRO A 154 -26.51 4.22 -5.18
CA PRO A 154 -27.23 4.04 -6.44
C PRO A 154 -26.45 4.62 -7.63
N GLU A 155 -26.52 3.97 -8.80
CA GLU A 155 -25.80 4.42 -10.01
C GLU A 155 -26.12 5.87 -10.39
N ARG A 156 -27.35 6.32 -10.16
CA ARG A 156 -27.73 7.72 -10.38
C ARG A 156 -26.89 8.68 -9.52
N VAL A 157 -26.73 8.38 -8.22
CA VAL A 157 -25.92 9.20 -7.31
C VAL A 157 -24.46 9.20 -7.77
N ILE A 158 -23.92 8.03 -8.12
CA ILE A 158 -22.58 7.88 -8.67
C ILE A 158 -22.38 8.78 -9.90
N ASN A 159 -23.31 8.73 -10.84
CA ASN A 159 -23.26 9.54 -12.06
C ASN A 159 -23.36 11.03 -11.76
N THR A 160 -24.25 11.45 -10.86
CA THR A 160 -24.35 12.85 -10.42
C THR A 160 -23.04 13.34 -9.81
N LEU A 161 -22.41 12.56 -8.92
CA LEU A 161 -21.11 12.94 -8.36
C LEU A 161 -20.03 13.07 -9.43
N ARG A 162 -19.98 12.17 -10.43
CA ARG A 162 -19.05 12.28 -11.56
C ARG A 162 -19.29 13.55 -12.39
N THR A 163 -20.53 14.00 -12.55
CA THR A 163 -20.80 15.29 -13.23
C THR A 163 -20.31 16.51 -12.45
N LYS A 164 -20.11 16.36 -11.13
CA LYS A 164 -19.50 17.36 -10.25
C LYS A 164 -17.98 17.16 -10.13
N ASP A 165 -17.36 16.39 -11.01
CA ASP A 165 -15.91 16.13 -11.06
C ASP A 165 -15.37 15.30 -9.86
N TRP A 166 -16.24 14.62 -9.11
CA TRP A 166 -15.79 13.70 -8.06
C TRP A 166 -15.17 12.43 -8.64
N HIS A 167 -13.95 12.12 -8.21
CA HIS A 167 -13.19 10.95 -8.61
C HIS A 167 -13.13 9.91 -7.49
N PHE A 168 -13.58 8.68 -7.76
CA PHE A 168 -13.55 7.55 -6.83
C PHE A 168 -13.71 6.23 -7.59
N TYR A 169 -13.44 5.10 -6.93
CA TYR A 169 -13.47 3.79 -7.59
C TYR A 169 -14.80 3.06 -7.39
N THR A 170 -15.27 2.39 -8.46
CA THR A 170 -16.55 1.64 -8.50
C THR A 170 -16.38 0.16 -8.83
N PHE A 171 -15.17 -0.40 -8.68
CA PHE A 171 -14.86 -1.78 -9.10
C PHE A 171 -15.49 -2.87 -8.23
N ILE A 172 -16.30 -2.52 -7.21
CA ILE A 172 -16.85 -3.44 -6.19
C ILE A 172 -18.29 -3.84 -6.55
N GLY A 173 -18.52 -4.08 -7.85
CA GLY A 173 -19.82 -4.48 -8.40
C GLY A 173 -20.86 -3.35 -8.43
N GLY A 174 -21.09 -2.78 -9.62
CA GLY A 174 -22.17 -1.85 -9.99
C GLY A 174 -22.38 -0.63 -9.08
N SER A 175 -22.90 -0.87 -7.88
CA SER A 175 -23.23 0.13 -6.85
C SER A 175 -22.19 0.26 -5.73
N GLY A 176 -21.16 -0.59 -5.69
CA GLY A 176 -20.10 -0.52 -4.68
C GLY A 176 -19.06 0.54 -5.00
N VAL A 177 -18.89 1.50 -4.08
CA VAL A 177 -17.94 2.62 -4.20
C VAL A 177 -16.89 2.56 -3.09
N ARG A 178 -15.62 2.75 -3.47
CA ARG A 178 -14.49 2.95 -2.55
C ARG A 178 -14.08 4.43 -2.56
N LEU A 179 -14.12 5.04 -1.39
CA LEU A 179 -13.66 6.40 -1.13
C LEU A 179 -12.37 6.32 -0.31
N ALA A 180 -11.27 6.91 -0.78
CA ALA A 180 -9.97 6.94 -0.13
C ALA A 180 -9.61 8.36 0.32
N CYS A 181 -9.31 8.54 1.60
CA CYS A 181 -8.78 9.78 2.15
C CYS A 181 -7.24 9.79 2.05
N SER A 182 -6.70 10.95 1.74
CA SER A 182 -5.27 11.25 1.69
C SER A 182 -4.84 12.11 2.89
N TRP A 183 -3.54 12.39 3.00
CA TRP A 183 -2.99 13.24 4.06
C TRP A 183 -3.54 14.68 4.03
N ASP A 184 -3.94 15.18 2.86
CA ASP A 184 -4.49 16.51 2.63
C ASP A 184 -6.03 16.54 2.60
N THR A 185 -6.70 15.42 2.93
CA THR A 185 -8.16 15.38 3.03
C THR A 185 -8.63 16.23 4.22
N THR A 186 -9.43 17.25 3.95
CA THR A 186 -9.97 18.17 4.97
C THR A 186 -11.40 17.81 5.38
N GLN A 187 -11.80 18.20 6.59
CA GLN A 187 -13.19 18.02 7.05
C GLN A 187 -14.18 18.74 6.15
N ALA A 188 -13.88 19.97 5.72
CA ALA A 188 -14.73 20.72 4.79
C ALA A 188 -14.97 19.94 3.49
N ARG A 189 -13.95 19.24 2.98
CA ARG A 189 -14.08 18.43 1.77
C ARG A 189 -14.96 17.20 1.96
N ILE A 190 -14.87 16.57 3.13
CA ILE A 190 -15.77 15.47 3.51
C ILE A 190 -17.21 15.99 3.59
N ASP A 191 -17.42 17.15 4.19
CA ASP A 191 -18.75 17.76 4.33
C ASP A 191 -19.36 18.13 2.97
N GLU A 192 -18.56 18.64 2.03
CA GLU A 192 -18.96 18.89 0.63
C GLU A 192 -19.42 17.60 -0.06
N LEU A 193 -18.64 16.51 0.02
CA LEU A 193 -19.02 15.22 -0.55
C LEU A 193 -20.35 14.73 0.04
N ILE A 194 -20.51 14.83 1.36
CA ILE A 194 -21.73 14.40 2.04
C ILE A 194 -22.94 15.23 1.59
N ASN A 195 -22.78 16.53 1.42
CA ASN A 195 -23.85 17.41 0.94
C ASN A 195 -24.22 17.08 -0.51
N ASP A 196 -23.24 16.87 -1.38
CA ASP A 196 -23.49 16.48 -2.77
C ASP A 196 -24.18 15.12 -2.90
N ILE A 197 -23.82 14.15 -2.05
CA ILE A 197 -24.52 12.87 -1.94
C ILE A 197 -25.97 13.09 -1.51
N LYS A 198 -26.21 13.91 -0.48
CA LYS A 198 -27.56 14.21 0.01
C LYS A 198 -28.40 14.87 -1.07
N ASP A 199 -27.86 15.86 -1.78
CA ASP A 199 -28.57 16.55 -2.86
C ASP A 199 -28.90 15.60 -4.02
N ALA A 200 -27.97 14.70 -4.38
CA ALA A 200 -28.20 13.69 -5.41
C ALA A 200 -29.29 12.67 -5.02
N ILE A 201 -29.44 12.40 -3.71
CA ILE A 201 -30.50 11.55 -3.16
C ILE A 201 -31.84 12.31 -3.09
N VAL A 202 -31.84 13.58 -2.69
CA VAL A 202 -33.08 14.37 -2.46
C VAL A 202 -33.65 14.97 -3.74
N GLY A 203 -32.84 15.26 -4.76
CA GLY A 203 -33.31 15.72 -6.08
C GLY A 203 -34.05 14.65 -6.90
N SER A 204 -34.64 13.66 -6.23
CA SER A 204 -35.39 12.51 -6.76
C SER A 204 -36.89 12.79 -6.77
#